data_AF-A0A353PKP8-F1
#
_entry.id   AF-A0A353PKP8-F1
#
_cell.length_a   1.000
_cell.length_b   1.000
_cell.length_c   1.000
_cell.angle_alpha   90.00
_cell.angle_beta   90.00
_cell.angle_gamma   90.00
#
_symmetry.space_group_name_H-M   'P 1'
#
loop_
_entity.id
_entity.type
_entity.pdbx_description
1 polymer ?
#
loop_
_entity_poly.entity_id
_entity_poly.type
_entity_poly.pdbx_seq_one_letter_code
_entity_poly.pdbx_strand_id
1 'polypeptide(L)'
;MKKFSAVCLLIFSLIILIGCEKEPVVPTVIDDTPPINTKVYRTDVRTGVSEVILDEIELGFGFFWDLANDDLESPGYGLIPDRFNTYTGNPGSIASIASVGFGLSAIPIGVESEWITREEGEERAYNTLVTLQNLQRTHGFWYHFLSMETGLRAWSSEVSIIDSALLINGALTVGRFFGGRVEELAYQLYEEMEWSWYFDTATNKFYMSYKPEVGFQGYWDMYAEQLMIYVLAAGSPTYPVGKGAYTLMKFGSQKASSTADYGSFYMTWTGSLFTYQYSHVWIDFESYVDQTGYSWFQNSVNAVDAAIAFAKTQTATYEGIHENSWGMSATDGPDGYVGPYGSGPSAGNAHVVDGTVPAYGAIGSIVFRPTEAIAAAENYRTYDRFWSIYGFKGAYNLSESTNGWFASDIIGIDKGISILMIENYLSGMLWEIFMEVPYITDGLEALDFTMVS
;
A
#
# COMPACT_ATOMS: atom_id res chain seq x y z
N MET A 1 -65.39 -88.59 25.57
CA MET A 1 -64.20 -88.25 26.39
C MET A 1 -64.16 -86.74 26.50
N LYS A 2 -64.64 -86.17 27.61
CA LYS A 2 -63.87 -85.62 28.75
C LYS A 2 -62.96 -84.43 28.37
N LYS A 3 -63.44 -83.24 28.77
CA LYS A 3 -62.73 -82.11 29.45
C LYS A 3 -61.60 -81.41 28.66
N PHE A 4 -61.25 -80.12 28.83
CA PHE A 4 -61.33 -79.16 29.92
C PHE A 4 -61.13 -77.73 29.34
N SER A 5 -61.66 -76.71 30.03
CA SER A 5 -61.48 -75.28 29.76
C SER A 5 -60.03 -74.80 29.80
N ALA A 6 -59.71 -73.77 29.01
CA ALA A 6 -58.66 -72.79 29.32
C ALA A 6 -59.07 -71.41 28.83
N VAL A 7 -59.25 -70.50 29.79
CA VAL A 7 -59.47 -69.06 29.62
C VAL A 7 -58.10 -68.42 29.41
N CYS A 8 -57.87 -67.73 28.29
CA CYS A 8 -56.72 -66.86 28.11
C CYS A 8 -57.18 -65.40 28.20
N LEU A 9 -56.79 -64.73 29.29
CA LEU A 9 -56.80 -63.27 29.41
C LEU A 9 -55.78 -62.69 28.42
N LEU A 10 -56.24 -61.82 27.51
CA LEU A 10 -55.37 -60.94 26.72
C LEU A 10 -55.23 -59.61 27.47
N ILE A 11 -54.05 -59.38 28.05
CA ILE A 11 -53.64 -58.12 28.65
C ILE A 11 -53.18 -57.21 27.50
N PHE A 12 -53.92 -56.12 27.24
CA PHE A 12 -53.47 -55.04 26.36
C PHE A 12 -52.50 -54.15 27.15
N SER A 13 -51.20 -54.29 26.88
CA SER A 13 -50.18 -53.35 27.36
C SER A 13 -50.17 -52.12 26.46
N LEU A 14 -50.68 -50.99 26.97
CA LEU A 14 -50.61 -49.69 26.34
C LEU A 14 -49.17 -49.15 26.49
N ILE A 15 -48.36 -49.24 25.44
CA ILE A 15 -47.04 -48.60 25.39
C ILE A 15 -47.27 -47.14 25.01
N ILE A 16 -47.13 -46.23 25.99
CA ILE A 16 -47.03 -44.79 25.74
C ILE A 16 -45.60 -44.52 25.27
N LEU A 17 -45.42 -44.35 23.96
CA LEU A 17 -44.19 -43.79 23.39
C LEU A 17 -44.18 -42.30 23.72
N ILE A 18 -43.46 -41.93 24.78
CA ILE A 18 -43.05 -40.55 25.01
C ILE A 18 -41.96 -40.27 23.98
N GLY A 19 -42.33 -39.67 22.86
CA GLY A 19 -41.37 -39.07 21.94
C GLY A 19 -40.71 -37.89 22.65
N CYS A 20 -39.40 -37.96 22.89
CA CYS A 20 -38.61 -36.76 23.13
C CYS A 20 -38.66 -35.93 21.84
N GLU A 21 -39.51 -34.92 21.78
CA GLU A 21 -39.29 -33.79 20.88
C GLU A 21 -37.96 -33.17 21.31
N LYS A 22 -36.91 -33.40 20.50
CA LYS A 22 -35.72 -32.54 20.60
C LYS A 22 -36.20 -31.13 20.27
N GLU A 23 -36.03 -30.23 21.23
CA GLU A 23 -36.14 -28.79 20.94
C GLU A 23 -35.33 -28.49 19.67
N PRO A 24 -35.87 -27.69 18.73
CA PRO A 24 -35.10 -27.26 17.58
C PRO A 24 -33.87 -26.53 18.12
N VAL A 25 -32.70 -27.11 17.88
CA VAL A 25 -31.42 -26.42 18.08
C VAL A 25 -31.45 -25.28 17.08
N VAL A 26 -31.82 -24.10 17.54
CA VAL A 26 -31.56 -22.86 16.81
C VAL A 26 -30.05 -22.81 16.64
N PRO A 27 -29.50 -22.85 15.42
CA PRO A 27 -28.07 -22.66 15.25
C PRO A 27 -27.76 -21.30 15.86
N THR A 28 -26.95 -21.29 16.92
CA THR A 28 -26.26 -20.08 17.34
C THR A 28 -25.48 -19.61 16.12
N VAL A 29 -25.96 -18.54 15.49
CA VAL A 29 -25.13 -17.71 14.61
C VAL A 29 -24.02 -17.23 15.53
N ILE A 30 -22.86 -17.87 15.42
CA ILE A 30 -21.65 -17.30 15.97
C ILE A 30 -21.39 -16.11 15.05
N ASP A 31 -21.52 -14.92 15.61
CA ASP A 31 -21.11 -13.70 14.94
C ASP A 31 -19.59 -13.76 14.87
N ASP A 32 -19.07 -14.23 13.73
CA ASP A 32 -17.63 -14.36 13.46
C ASP A 32 -17.01 -13.01 13.07
N THR A 33 -17.78 -11.91 13.10
CA THR A 33 -17.26 -10.55 12.85
C THR A 33 -16.21 -10.18 13.92
N PRO A 34 -15.03 -9.69 13.51
CA PRO A 34 -14.01 -9.23 14.45
C PRO A 34 -14.54 -8.19 15.44
N PRO A 35 -14.02 -8.11 16.67
CA PRO A 35 -14.45 -7.09 17.62
C PRO A 35 -14.13 -5.69 17.11
N ILE A 36 -14.93 -4.69 17.51
CA ILE A 36 -14.60 -3.28 17.25
C ILE A 36 -13.27 -2.95 17.93
N ASN A 37 -12.38 -2.30 17.19
CA ASN A 37 -11.09 -1.87 17.71
C ASN A 37 -11.17 -0.43 18.24
N THR A 38 -10.87 -0.25 19.52
CA THR A 38 -10.87 1.06 20.20
C THR A 38 -9.48 1.50 20.63
N LYS A 39 -8.43 0.82 20.15
CA LYS A 39 -7.04 1.19 20.43
C LYS A 39 -6.73 2.53 19.76
N VAL A 40 -6.07 3.41 20.52
CA VAL A 40 -5.45 4.63 20.03
C VAL A 40 -4.04 4.28 19.59
N TYR A 41 -3.70 4.54 18.33
CA TYR A 41 -2.41 4.17 17.74
C TYR A 41 -1.47 5.37 17.64
N ARG A 42 -1.99 6.59 17.45
CA ARG A 42 -1.17 7.79 17.29
C ARG A 42 -0.67 8.34 18.63
N THR A 43 0.14 7.52 19.30
CA THR A 43 0.75 7.84 20.59
C THR A 43 2.18 8.34 20.38
N ASP A 44 2.74 9.05 21.36
CA ASP A 44 4.14 9.52 21.35
C ASP A 44 4.56 10.35 20.11
N VAL A 45 3.64 11.16 19.58
CA VAL A 45 3.85 12.01 18.40
C VAL A 45 5.07 12.93 18.59
N ARG A 46 6.00 12.89 17.62
CA ARG A 46 7.19 13.75 17.61
C ARG A 46 6.81 15.22 17.65
N THR A 47 7.48 15.97 18.53
CA THR A 47 7.33 17.42 18.66
C THR A 47 8.53 18.14 18.06
N GLY A 48 8.37 19.44 17.74
CA GLY A 48 9.44 20.24 17.13
C GLY A 48 9.75 19.86 15.68
N VAL A 49 8.81 19.20 15.00
CA VAL A 49 8.87 18.89 13.57
C VAL A 49 8.59 20.17 12.77
N SER A 50 9.23 20.30 11.60
CA SER A 50 9.06 21.44 10.71
C SER A 50 7.60 21.64 10.30
N GLU A 51 7.12 22.90 10.30
CA GLU A 51 5.75 23.24 9.88
C GLU A 51 5.47 22.76 8.45
N VAL A 52 6.47 22.77 7.56
CA VAL A 52 6.32 22.29 6.17
C VAL A 52 5.89 20.83 6.12
N ILE A 53 6.39 19.99 7.04
CA ILE A 53 6.05 18.57 7.11
C ILE A 53 4.65 18.38 7.69
N LEU A 54 4.30 19.16 8.72
CA LEU A 54 2.97 19.12 9.33
C LEU A 54 1.88 19.59 8.34
N ASP A 55 2.17 20.65 7.59
CA ASP A 55 1.27 21.13 6.54
C ASP A 55 1.15 20.11 5.39
N GLU A 56 2.25 19.45 5.00
CA GLU A 56 2.23 18.46 3.92
C GLU A 56 1.33 17.26 4.24
N ILE A 57 1.38 16.74 5.47
CA ILE A 57 0.53 15.61 5.89
C ILE A 57 -0.94 16.03 6.01
N GLU A 58 -1.24 17.20 6.60
CA GLU A 58 -2.61 17.70 6.74
C GLU A 58 -3.27 18.01 5.40
N LEU A 59 -2.60 18.82 4.56
CA LEU A 59 -3.12 19.15 3.23
C LEU A 59 -3.15 17.92 2.31
N GLY A 60 -2.16 17.04 2.44
CA GLY A 60 -2.11 15.81 1.66
C GLY A 60 -3.19 14.81 2.05
N PHE A 61 -3.62 14.75 3.32
CA PHE A 61 -4.82 14.02 3.70
C PHE A 61 -6.06 14.56 2.97
N GLY A 62 -6.17 15.88 2.82
CA GLY A 62 -7.21 16.54 2.03
C GLY A 62 -7.33 16.00 0.60
N PHE A 63 -6.22 15.67 -0.07
CA PHE A 63 -6.26 15.04 -1.40
C PHE A 63 -7.07 13.73 -1.40
N PHE A 64 -6.85 12.87 -0.41
CA PHE A 64 -7.53 11.57 -0.33
C PHE A 64 -8.96 11.68 0.20
N TRP A 65 -9.21 12.65 1.08
CA TRP A 65 -10.52 12.83 1.68
C TRP A 65 -11.50 13.56 0.77
N ASP A 66 -11.07 14.71 0.22
CA ASP A 66 -11.91 15.64 -0.54
C ASP A 66 -12.12 15.19 -1.99
N LEU A 67 -11.16 14.46 -2.57
CA LEU A 67 -11.24 14.03 -3.97
C LEU A 67 -11.75 12.60 -4.15
N ALA A 68 -11.96 11.86 -3.06
CA ALA A 68 -12.65 10.58 -3.14
C ALA A 68 -14.08 10.79 -3.65
N ASN A 69 -14.57 9.89 -4.49
CA ASN A 69 -15.98 9.89 -4.89
C ASN A 69 -16.86 9.65 -3.65
N ASP A 70 -17.67 10.61 -3.27
CA ASP A 70 -18.53 10.59 -2.08
C ASP A 70 -20.02 10.37 -2.40
N ASP A 71 -20.37 10.13 -3.67
CA ASP A 71 -21.73 9.81 -4.09
C ASP A 71 -22.06 8.36 -3.74
N LEU A 72 -22.84 8.15 -2.68
CA LEU A 72 -23.25 6.82 -2.19
C LEU A 72 -24.02 6.00 -3.23
N GLU A 73 -24.61 6.63 -4.25
CA GLU A 73 -25.32 5.96 -5.33
C GLU A 73 -24.39 5.62 -6.52
N SER A 74 -23.16 6.13 -6.51
CA SER A 74 -22.17 5.87 -7.55
C SER A 74 -21.57 4.46 -7.39
N PRO A 75 -21.50 3.67 -8.48
CA PRO A 75 -20.72 2.42 -8.50
C PRO A 75 -19.23 2.59 -8.22
N GLY A 76 -18.73 3.83 -8.23
CA GLY A 76 -17.36 4.18 -7.91
C GLY A 76 -17.19 4.90 -6.57
N TYR A 77 -18.14 4.81 -5.64
CA TYR A 77 -17.98 5.39 -4.30
C TYR A 77 -16.64 4.98 -3.67
N GLY A 78 -15.95 5.95 -3.08
CA GLY A 78 -14.66 5.74 -2.42
C GLY A 78 -13.47 5.58 -3.37
N LEU A 79 -13.69 5.55 -4.69
CA LEU A 79 -12.58 5.63 -5.65
C LEU A 79 -11.90 7.01 -5.55
N ILE A 80 -10.58 7.01 -5.68
CA ILE A 80 -9.73 8.19 -5.55
C ILE A 80 -9.02 8.41 -6.88
N PRO A 81 -8.98 9.65 -7.40
CA PRO A 81 -8.38 9.93 -8.69
C PRO A 81 -6.90 9.54 -8.73
N ASP A 82 -6.43 9.18 -9.93
CA ASP A 82 -5.00 9.02 -10.19
C ASP A 82 -4.27 10.36 -10.05
N ARG A 83 -4.90 11.45 -10.52
CA ARG A 83 -4.28 12.77 -10.68
C ARG A 83 -5.22 13.90 -10.31
N PHE A 84 -4.66 14.95 -9.72
CA PHE A 84 -5.34 16.24 -9.54
C PHE A 84 -4.58 17.35 -10.23
N ASN A 85 -5.22 18.08 -11.14
CA ASN A 85 -4.61 19.20 -11.84
C ASN A 85 -4.79 20.50 -11.05
N THR A 86 -3.70 20.99 -10.45
CA THR A 86 -3.67 22.16 -9.56
C THR A 86 -3.93 23.49 -10.26
N TYR A 87 -3.81 23.57 -11.59
CA TYR A 87 -4.11 24.80 -12.34
C TYR A 87 -5.59 24.94 -12.66
N THR A 88 -6.27 23.82 -12.92
CA THR A 88 -7.71 23.80 -13.23
C THR A 88 -8.59 23.48 -12.03
N GLY A 89 -8.01 22.92 -10.96
CA GLY A 89 -8.75 22.45 -9.79
C GLY A 89 -9.56 21.18 -10.05
N ASN A 90 -9.15 20.35 -11.02
CA ASN A 90 -9.92 19.20 -11.49
C ASN A 90 -9.26 17.87 -11.06
N PRO A 91 -9.96 16.97 -10.35
CA PRO A 91 -9.48 15.62 -9.99
C PRO A 91 -9.42 14.61 -11.14
N GLY A 92 -9.72 14.98 -12.39
CA GLY A 92 -9.77 14.01 -13.48
C GLY A 92 -10.90 12.99 -13.30
N SER A 93 -11.13 12.16 -14.33
CA SER A 93 -12.24 11.19 -14.33
C SER A 93 -11.81 9.75 -14.09
N ILE A 94 -10.51 9.52 -13.89
CA ILE A 94 -9.90 8.19 -13.78
C ILE A 94 -9.30 8.02 -12.38
N ALA A 95 -9.68 6.93 -11.73
CA ALA A 95 -9.15 6.45 -10.47
C ALA A 95 -7.97 5.51 -10.70
N SER A 96 -7.04 5.48 -9.74
CA SER A 96 -6.08 4.39 -9.60
C SER A 96 -6.38 3.62 -8.32
N ILE A 97 -6.41 2.29 -8.40
CA ILE A 97 -6.61 1.46 -7.20
C ILE A 97 -5.46 1.61 -6.19
N ALA A 98 -4.25 1.94 -6.65
CA ALA A 98 -3.14 2.24 -5.76
C ALA A 98 -3.42 3.52 -4.95
N SER A 99 -3.95 4.57 -5.60
CA SER A 99 -4.39 5.82 -4.95
C SER A 99 -5.44 5.53 -3.85
N VAL A 100 -6.38 4.63 -4.14
CA VAL A 100 -7.38 4.16 -3.15
C VAL A 100 -6.70 3.47 -1.97
N GLY A 101 -5.72 2.59 -2.22
CA GLY A 101 -4.94 1.94 -1.16
C GLY A 101 -4.25 2.93 -0.21
N PHE A 102 -3.55 3.91 -0.78
CA PHE A 102 -2.95 4.99 0.01
C PHE A 102 -4.00 5.79 0.80
N GLY A 103 -5.13 6.12 0.17
CA GLY A 103 -6.22 6.86 0.84
C GLY A 103 -6.89 6.09 1.97
N LEU A 104 -7.11 4.77 1.83
CA LEU A 104 -7.62 3.93 2.91
C LEU A 104 -6.67 3.94 4.12
N SER A 105 -5.35 3.87 3.88
CA SER A 105 -4.36 4.02 4.95
C SER A 105 -4.28 5.43 5.55
N ALA A 106 -4.73 6.46 4.83
CA ALA A 106 -4.75 7.83 5.35
C ALA A 106 -5.95 8.08 6.28
N ILE A 107 -7.03 7.30 6.21
CA ILE A 107 -8.22 7.46 7.06
C ILE A 107 -7.88 7.39 8.56
N PRO A 108 -7.13 6.37 9.06
CA PRO A 108 -6.70 6.34 10.46
C PRO A 108 -5.96 7.61 10.90
N ILE A 109 -5.13 8.18 10.02
CA ILE A 109 -4.39 9.43 10.29
C ILE A 109 -5.35 10.57 10.54
N GLY A 110 -6.37 10.73 9.68
CA GLY A 110 -7.38 11.78 9.82
C GLY A 110 -8.22 11.64 11.08
N VAL A 111 -8.55 10.41 11.48
CA VAL A 111 -9.28 10.14 12.73
C VAL A 111 -8.43 10.51 13.95
N GLU A 112 -7.20 10.01 14.01
CA GLU A 112 -6.28 10.22 15.15
C GLU A 112 -5.71 11.64 15.22
N SER A 113 -5.76 12.38 14.12
CA SER A 113 -5.43 13.81 14.06
C SER A 113 -6.66 14.71 14.27
N GLU A 114 -7.84 14.12 14.53
CA GLU A 114 -9.11 14.83 14.71
C GLU A 114 -9.55 15.69 13.50
N TRP A 115 -9.06 15.39 12.30
CA TRP A 115 -9.48 16.05 11.05
C TRP A 115 -10.84 15.54 10.57
N ILE A 116 -11.16 14.28 10.89
CA ILE A 116 -12.45 13.65 10.66
C ILE A 116 -12.89 12.90 11.92
N THR A 117 -14.18 12.66 12.08
CA THR A 117 -14.67 11.80 13.16
C THR A 117 -14.39 10.34 12.86
N ARG A 118 -14.34 9.52 13.92
CA ARG A 118 -14.15 8.07 13.77
C ARG A 118 -15.31 7.45 12.99
N GLU A 119 -16.54 7.93 13.20
CA GLU A 119 -17.73 7.48 12.50
C GLU A 119 -17.69 7.79 11.00
N GLU A 120 -17.28 9.01 10.62
CA GLU A 120 -17.10 9.38 9.21
C GLU A 120 -16.02 8.53 8.53
N GLY A 121 -14.91 8.30 9.23
CA GLY A 121 -13.84 7.43 8.74
C GLY A 121 -14.30 5.98 8.54
N GLU A 122 -15.07 5.43 9.49
CA GLU A 122 -15.57 4.05 9.42
C GLU A 122 -16.57 3.87 8.27
N GLU A 123 -17.51 4.81 8.11
CA GLU A 123 -18.48 4.78 7.00
C GLU A 123 -17.80 4.95 5.65
N ARG A 124 -16.80 5.84 5.54
CA ARG A 124 -16.02 5.98 4.30
C ARG A 124 -15.30 4.67 3.98
N ALA A 125 -14.56 4.12 4.94
CA ALA A 125 -13.82 2.87 4.75
C ALA A 125 -14.75 1.72 4.34
N TYR A 126 -15.81 1.48 5.12
CA TYR A 126 -16.73 0.37 4.85
C TYR A 126 -17.35 0.44 3.45
N ASN A 127 -17.91 1.60 3.07
CA ASN A 127 -18.58 1.75 1.78
C ASN A 127 -17.58 1.72 0.61
N THR A 128 -16.33 2.18 0.80
CA THR A 128 -15.26 1.97 -0.19
C THR A 128 -14.96 0.48 -0.35
N LEU A 129 -14.82 -0.28 0.73
CA LEU A 129 -14.57 -1.72 0.66
C LEU A 129 -15.73 -2.49 0.00
N VAL A 130 -16.98 -2.09 0.28
CA VAL A 130 -18.17 -2.64 -0.41
C VAL A 130 -18.10 -2.35 -1.91
N THR A 131 -17.67 -1.15 -2.29
CA THR A 131 -17.44 -0.82 -3.71
C THR A 131 -16.38 -1.74 -4.30
N LEU A 132 -15.22 -1.88 -3.66
CA LEU A 132 -14.14 -2.75 -4.13
C LEU A 132 -14.55 -4.21 -4.31
N GLN A 133 -15.43 -4.72 -3.42
CA GLN A 133 -16.01 -6.06 -3.54
C GLN A 133 -16.86 -6.22 -4.81
N ASN A 134 -17.60 -5.18 -5.18
CA ASN A 134 -18.53 -5.18 -6.31
C ASN A 134 -17.87 -4.83 -7.66
N LEU A 135 -16.64 -4.32 -7.65
CA LEU A 135 -15.88 -4.04 -8.87
C LEU A 135 -15.56 -5.33 -9.65
N GLN A 136 -15.29 -5.16 -10.94
CA GLN A 136 -14.78 -6.26 -11.76
C GLN A 136 -13.39 -6.70 -11.26
N ARG A 137 -13.30 -7.94 -10.79
CA ARG A 137 -12.07 -8.58 -10.33
C ARG A 137 -11.71 -9.79 -11.20
N THR A 138 -10.43 -10.10 -11.28
CA THR A 138 -9.88 -11.30 -11.93
C THR A 138 -9.07 -12.06 -10.90
N HIS A 139 -9.53 -13.26 -10.50
CA HIS A 139 -8.87 -14.07 -9.48
C HIS A 139 -8.61 -13.31 -8.16
N GLY A 140 -9.55 -12.43 -7.80
CA GLY A 140 -9.47 -11.58 -6.61
C GLY A 140 -8.67 -10.27 -6.79
N PHE A 141 -8.02 -10.05 -7.92
CA PHE A 141 -7.23 -8.83 -8.22
C PHE A 141 -8.01 -7.82 -9.06
N TRP A 142 -7.64 -6.54 -8.96
CA TRP A 142 -8.33 -5.44 -9.65
C TRP A 142 -7.55 -4.92 -10.85
N TYR A 143 -8.29 -4.29 -11.77
CA TYR A 143 -7.69 -3.47 -12.81
C TYR A 143 -7.06 -2.22 -12.22
N HIS A 144 -5.89 -1.84 -12.73
CA HIS A 144 -5.13 -0.67 -12.27
C HIS A 144 -5.96 0.62 -12.32
N PHE A 145 -6.51 0.95 -13.49
CA PHE A 145 -7.26 2.19 -13.71
C PHE A 145 -8.75 1.93 -13.90
N LEU A 146 -9.56 2.74 -13.24
CA LEU A 146 -11.02 2.65 -13.26
C LEU A 146 -11.64 4.01 -13.55
N SER A 147 -12.82 4.02 -14.13
CA SER A 147 -13.68 5.21 -14.17
C SER A 147 -14.11 5.58 -12.75
N MET A 148 -13.90 6.84 -12.35
CA MET A 148 -14.33 7.35 -11.03
C MET A 148 -15.84 7.19 -10.79
N GLU A 149 -16.65 7.37 -11.83
CA GLU A 149 -18.12 7.36 -11.72
C GLU A 149 -18.70 5.94 -11.78
N THR A 150 -18.13 5.08 -12.63
CA THR A 150 -18.76 3.79 -12.98
C THR A 150 -18.03 2.57 -12.44
N GLY A 151 -16.81 2.73 -11.91
CA GLY A 151 -15.98 1.62 -11.47
C GLY A 151 -15.51 0.69 -12.62
N LEU A 152 -15.79 1.02 -13.88
CA LEU A 152 -15.40 0.22 -15.02
C LEU A 152 -13.92 0.40 -15.38
N ARG A 153 -13.27 -0.67 -15.84
CA ARG A 153 -11.89 -0.66 -16.36
C ARG A 153 -11.67 0.48 -17.36
N ALA A 154 -10.65 1.28 -17.12
CA ALA A 154 -10.24 2.39 -17.98
C ALA A 154 -8.96 2.06 -18.78
N TRP A 155 -8.76 2.76 -19.90
CA TRP A 155 -7.53 2.73 -20.73
C TRP A 155 -7.00 1.35 -21.13
N SER A 156 -7.86 0.32 -21.14
CA SER A 156 -7.43 -1.07 -21.34
C SER A 156 -6.28 -1.45 -20.39
N SER A 157 -6.32 -0.93 -19.16
CA SER A 157 -5.32 -1.19 -18.13
C SER A 157 -5.26 -2.68 -17.80
N GLU A 158 -4.13 -3.13 -17.32
CA GLU A 158 -3.93 -4.47 -16.78
C GLU A 158 -4.68 -4.68 -15.46
N VAL A 159 -4.90 -5.95 -15.15
CA VAL A 159 -4.99 -6.42 -13.77
C VAL A 159 -3.56 -6.41 -13.23
N SER A 160 -3.30 -5.59 -12.22
CA SER A 160 -1.96 -5.33 -11.71
C SER A 160 -1.80 -5.92 -10.31
N ILE A 161 -0.80 -6.80 -10.14
CA ILE A 161 -0.52 -7.41 -8.84
C ILE A 161 0.04 -6.36 -7.86
N ILE A 162 0.88 -5.44 -8.33
CA ILE A 162 1.49 -4.43 -7.46
C ILE A 162 0.47 -3.40 -7.00
N ASP A 163 -0.39 -2.91 -7.90
CA ASP A 163 -1.43 -1.94 -7.51
C ASP A 163 -2.51 -2.59 -6.65
N SER A 164 -2.81 -3.87 -6.87
CA SER A 164 -3.68 -4.64 -5.97
C SER A 164 -3.04 -4.87 -4.60
N ALA A 165 -1.72 -5.05 -4.52
CA ALA A 165 -1.00 -5.16 -3.25
C ALA A 165 -1.00 -3.84 -2.47
N LEU A 166 -0.80 -2.70 -3.15
CA LEU A 166 -0.94 -1.36 -2.55
C LEU A 166 -2.37 -1.14 -2.04
N LEU A 167 -3.38 -1.52 -2.84
CA LEU A 167 -4.79 -1.44 -2.45
C LEU A 167 -5.09 -2.27 -1.19
N ILE A 168 -4.73 -3.55 -1.21
CA ILE A 168 -5.10 -4.45 -0.11
C ILE A 168 -4.35 -4.13 1.17
N ASN A 169 -3.12 -3.60 1.10
CA ASN A 169 -2.45 -3.09 2.29
C ASN A 169 -3.24 -1.94 2.94
N GLY A 170 -3.80 -1.04 2.13
CA GLY A 170 -4.71 0.01 2.58
C GLY A 170 -5.96 -0.55 3.26
N ALA A 171 -6.61 -1.51 2.61
CA ALA A 171 -7.81 -2.17 3.14
C ALA A 171 -7.53 -2.89 4.48
N LEU A 172 -6.43 -3.65 4.58
CA LEU A 172 -6.04 -4.34 5.81
C LEU A 172 -5.70 -3.35 6.93
N THR A 173 -5.02 -2.24 6.62
CA THR A 173 -4.71 -1.19 7.60
C THR A 173 -5.99 -0.60 8.19
N VAL A 174 -6.92 -0.14 7.34
CA VAL A 174 -8.14 0.50 7.80
C VAL A 174 -9.10 -0.49 8.46
N GLY A 175 -9.14 -1.73 7.95
CA GLY A 175 -9.85 -2.83 8.57
C GLY A 175 -9.38 -3.07 9.99
N ARG A 176 -8.07 -3.24 10.18
CA ARG A 176 -7.49 -3.47 11.50
C ARG A 176 -7.72 -2.29 12.45
N PHE A 177 -7.60 -1.06 11.96
CA PHE A 177 -7.85 0.15 12.75
C PHE A 177 -9.28 0.22 13.29
N PHE A 178 -10.28 -0.09 12.46
CA PHE A 178 -11.68 0.01 12.87
C PHE A 178 -12.19 -1.24 13.61
N GLY A 179 -11.70 -2.42 13.27
CA GLY A 179 -12.30 -3.70 13.68
C GLY A 179 -13.66 -3.93 13.01
N GLY A 180 -14.47 -4.82 13.57
CA GLY A 180 -15.87 -4.98 13.17
C GLY A 180 -16.06 -5.31 11.69
N ARG A 181 -17.12 -4.72 11.11
CA ARG A 181 -17.51 -4.89 9.70
C ARG A 181 -16.43 -4.46 8.70
N VAL A 182 -15.55 -3.53 9.07
CA VAL A 182 -14.49 -3.04 8.17
C VAL A 182 -13.37 -4.09 8.11
N GLU A 183 -12.97 -4.63 9.26
CA GLU A 183 -11.98 -5.71 9.34
C GLU A 183 -12.48 -6.98 8.65
N GLU A 184 -13.73 -7.37 8.91
CA GLU A 184 -14.36 -8.53 8.26
C GLU A 184 -14.29 -8.42 6.73
N LEU A 185 -14.70 -7.28 6.17
CA LEU A 185 -14.73 -7.11 4.72
C LEU A 185 -13.31 -6.98 4.14
N ALA A 186 -12.39 -6.31 4.84
CA ALA A 186 -10.99 -6.24 4.42
C ALA A 186 -10.34 -7.63 4.35
N TYR A 187 -10.59 -8.48 5.36
CA TYR A 187 -10.09 -9.85 5.41
C TYR A 187 -10.71 -10.69 4.31
N GLN A 188 -12.03 -10.60 4.11
CA GLN A 188 -12.69 -11.29 3.00
C GLN A 188 -12.05 -10.93 1.64
N LEU A 189 -11.82 -9.64 1.38
CA LEU A 189 -11.21 -9.20 0.12
C LEU A 189 -9.81 -9.78 -0.09
N TYR A 190 -8.99 -9.82 0.98
CA TYR A 190 -7.64 -10.39 0.95
C TYR A 190 -7.64 -11.91 0.78
N GLU A 191 -8.51 -12.62 1.49
CA GLU A 191 -8.63 -14.08 1.42
C GLU A 191 -9.11 -14.57 0.04
N GLU A 192 -9.85 -13.74 -0.68
CA GLU A 192 -10.29 -14.01 -2.07
C GLU A 192 -9.18 -13.77 -3.12
N MET A 193 -8.03 -13.18 -2.76
CA MET A 193 -6.93 -12.95 -3.69
C MET A 193 -6.16 -14.24 -3.97
N GLU A 194 -6.24 -14.74 -5.21
CA GLU A 194 -5.56 -15.99 -5.59
C GLU A 194 -4.09 -15.74 -5.93
N TRP A 195 -3.23 -15.45 -4.93
CA TRP A 195 -1.80 -15.13 -5.17
C TRP A 195 -1.06 -16.16 -6.03
N SER A 196 -1.37 -17.44 -5.84
CA SER A 196 -0.84 -18.53 -6.66
C SER A 196 -1.15 -18.43 -8.17
N TRP A 197 -2.17 -17.66 -8.58
CA TRP A 197 -2.51 -17.43 -9.98
C TRP A 197 -1.50 -16.54 -10.71
N TYR A 198 -0.95 -15.53 -10.03
CA TYR A 198 0.15 -14.71 -10.57
C TYR A 198 1.52 -15.42 -10.48
N PHE A 199 1.60 -16.56 -9.79
CA PHE A 199 2.85 -17.25 -9.56
C PHE A 199 3.15 -18.28 -10.65
N ASP A 200 4.22 -18.05 -11.40
CA ASP A 200 4.73 -19.03 -12.36
C ASP A 200 5.62 -20.06 -11.64
N THR A 201 5.06 -21.24 -11.41
CA THR A 201 5.79 -22.37 -10.81
C THR A 201 6.98 -22.87 -11.63
N ALA A 202 7.02 -22.62 -12.95
CA ALA A 202 8.12 -23.07 -13.81
C ALA A 202 9.37 -22.20 -13.67
N THR A 203 9.18 -20.89 -13.45
CA THR A 203 10.27 -19.93 -13.25
C THR A 203 10.46 -19.53 -11.79
N ASN A 204 9.52 -19.90 -10.91
CA ASN A 204 9.49 -19.55 -9.50
C ASN A 204 9.49 -18.02 -9.29
N LYS A 205 8.67 -17.32 -10.07
CA LYS A 205 8.55 -15.85 -10.11
C LYS A 205 7.08 -15.44 -10.15
N PHE A 206 6.78 -14.23 -9.70
CA PHE A 206 5.47 -13.61 -9.94
C PHE A 206 5.49 -12.88 -11.29
N TYR A 207 4.41 -13.02 -12.07
CA TYR A 207 4.13 -12.12 -13.18
C TYR A 207 3.87 -10.71 -12.67
N MET A 208 4.18 -9.69 -13.47
CA MET A 208 3.92 -8.29 -13.10
C MET A 208 2.47 -7.88 -13.39
N SER A 209 1.88 -8.40 -14.46
CA SER A 209 0.55 -8.00 -14.87
C SER A 209 -0.16 -9.06 -15.71
N TYR A 210 -1.46 -8.90 -15.84
CA TYR A 210 -2.31 -9.69 -16.74
C TYR A 210 -3.25 -8.79 -17.51
N LYS A 211 -3.39 -9.03 -18.82
CA LYS A 211 -4.44 -8.42 -19.65
C LYS A 211 -5.30 -9.53 -20.26
N PRO A 212 -6.65 -9.48 -20.18
CA PRO A 212 -7.50 -10.46 -20.84
C PRO A 212 -7.18 -10.64 -22.33
N GLU A 213 -6.71 -9.58 -22.97
CA GLU A 213 -6.39 -9.55 -24.40
C GLU A 213 -5.06 -10.24 -24.75
N VAL A 214 -4.12 -10.38 -23.81
CA VAL A 214 -2.73 -10.80 -24.09
C VAL A 214 -2.24 -11.93 -23.17
N GLY A 215 -2.80 -12.06 -21.98
CA GLY A 215 -2.32 -12.95 -20.92
C GLY A 215 -1.35 -12.26 -19.96
N PHE A 216 -0.54 -13.07 -19.27
CA PHE A 216 0.45 -12.60 -18.31
C PHE A 216 1.65 -11.92 -18.98
N GLN A 217 2.21 -10.92 -18.30
CA GLN A 217 3.34 -10.13 -18.78
C GLN A 217 4.36 -9.84 -17.67
N GLY A 218 5.64 -9.77 -18.06
CA GLY A 218 6.75 -9.41 -17.18
C GLY A 218 7.00 -10.42 -16.06
N TYR A 219 8.08 -10.23 -15.33
CA TYR A 219 8.34 -10.96 -14.08
C TYR A 219 8.98 -10.04 -13.06
N TRP A 220 8.63 -10.23 -11.79
CA TRP A 220 9.37 -9.69 -10.66
C TRP A 220 10.61 -10.54 -10.38
N ASP A 221 11.73 -10.24 -11.03
CA ASP A 221 12.95 -11.06 -10.96
C ASP A 221 14.20 -10.35 -10.45
N MET A 222 14.04 -9.12 -9.99
CA MET A 222 15.04 -8.37 -9.24
C MET A 222 14.35 -7.42 -8.25
N TYR A 223 15.09 -6.89 -7.29
CA TYR A 223 14.59 -5.98 -6.29
C TYR A 223 14.07 -4.68 -6.93
N ALA A 224 12.86 -4.31 -6.55
CA ALA A 224 12.15 -3.10 -6.87
C ALA A 224 11.12 -2.83 -5.73
N GLU A 225 9.92 -2.34 -6.03
CA GLU A 225 8.88 -1.96 -5.05
C GLU A 225 8.13 -3.13 -4.39
N GLN A 226 8.35 -4.37 -4.84
CA GLN A 226 7.42 -5.50 -4.67
C GLN A 226 7.59 -6.34 -3.40
N LEU A 227 8.37 -5.91 -2.39
CA LEU A 227 8.57 -6.72 -1.18
C LEU A 227 7.25 -7.12 -0.50
N MET A 228 6.28 -6.21 -0.48
CA MET A 228 4.93 -6.45 0.06
C MET A 228 4.22 -7.63 -0.62
N ILE A 229 4.43 -7.87 -1.92
CA ILE A 229 3.79 -8.98 -2.65
C ILE A 229 4.24 -10.31 -2.05
N TYR A 230 5.52 -10.45 -1.71
CA TYR A 230 6.02 -11.70 -1.13
C TYR A 230 5.42 -11.96 0.25
N VAL A 231 5.34 -10.93 1.10
CA VAL A 231 4.78 -11.06 2.45
C VAL A 231 3.29 -11.38 2.37
N LEU A 232 2.53 -10.63 1.58
CA LEU A 232 1.10 -10.86 1.38
C LEU A 232 0.82 -12.24 0.79
N ALA A 233 1.59 -12.68 -0.21
CA ALA A 233 1.37 -13.99 -0.81
C ALA A 233 1.76 -15.15 0.11
N ALA A 234 2.80 -14.99 0.93
CA ALA A 234 3.20 -16.01 1.90
C ALA A 234 2.22 -16.11 3.07
N GLY A 235 1.61 -15.00 3.47
CA GLY A 235 0.63 -14.90 4.55
C GLY A 235 -0.80 -15.31 4.18
N SER A 236 -1.07 -15.59 2.90
CA SER A 236 -2.42 -15.90 2.44
C SER A 236 -2.90 -17.25 3.00
N PRO A 237 -4.03 -17.31 3.71
CA PRO A 237 -4.54 -18.56 4.27
C PRO A 237 -5.17 -19.49 3.21
N THR A 238 -5.51 -18.93 2.05
CA THR A 238 -6.29 -19.59 0.98
C THR A 238 -5.44 -19.93 -0.23
N TYR A 239 -4.53 -19.03 -0.64
CA TYR A 239 -3.73 -19.17 -1.85
C TYR A 239 -2.24 -18.89 -1.62
N PRO A 240 -1.59 -19.50 -0.62
CA PRO A 240 -0.23 -19.16 -0.23
C PRO A 240 0.79 -19.45 -1.33
N VAL A 241 1.79 -18.58 -1.44
CA VAL A 241 3.01 -18.81 -2.23
C VAL A 241 4.21 -18.75 -1.31
N GLY A 242 4.98 -19.84 -1.26
CA GLY A 242 6.14 -19.93 -0.38
C GLY A 242 7.31 -19.01 -0.77
N LYS A 243 8.36 -19.01 0.05
CA LYS A 243 9.53 -18.12 -0.05
C LYS A 243 10.41 -18.24 -1.31
N GLY A 244 10.07 -19.14 -2.23
CA GLY A 244 10.85 -19.41 -3.44
C GLY A 244 11.05 -18.16 -4.30
N ALA A 245 9.97 -17.43 -4.58
CA ALA A 245 10.02 -16.21 -5.40
C ALA A 245 10.84 -15.11 -4.74
N TYR A 246 10.66 -14.90 -3.44
CA TYR A 246 11.44 -13.95 -2.63
C TYR A 246 12.94 -14.27 -2.68
N THR A 247 13.29 -15.54 -2.46
CA THR A 247 14.69 -16.00 -2.47
C THR A 247 15.33 -15.79 -3.85
N LEU A 248 14.60 -16.10 -4.93
CA LEU A 248 15.10 -15.94 -6.29
C LEU A 248 15.27 -14.47 -6.69
N MET A 249 14.31 -13.61 -6.33
CA MET A 249 14.42 -12.16 -6.52
C MET A 249 15.68 -11.63 -5.85
N LYS A 250 15.90 -11.96 -4.58
CA LYS A 250 17.08 -11.49 -3.84
C LYS A 250 18.38 -12.00 -4.46
N PHE A 251 18.42 -13.26 -4.88
CA PHE A 251 19.58 -13.86 -5.55
C PHE A 251 19.88 -13.22 -6.91
N GLY A 252 18.84 -12.90 -7.69
CA GLY A 252 18.97 -12.24 -9.00
C GLY A 252 19.31 -10.76 -8.92
N SER A 253 19.15 -10.14 -7.75
CA SER A 253 19.36 -8.71 -7.56
C SER A 253 20.83 -8.32 -7.48
N GLN A 254 21.18 -7.23 -8.16
CA GLN A 254 22.53 -6.69 -8.12
C GLN A 254 22.74 -5.86 -6.86
N LYS A 255 23.94 -5.92 -6.28
CA LYS A 255 24.29 -5.18 -5.05
C LYS A 255 25.38 -4.16 -5.33
N ALA A 256 25.15 -2.91 -4.94
CA ALA A 256 26.18 -1.88 -4.92
C ALA A 256 27.17 -2.14 -3.78
N SER A 257 28.45 -1.90 -4.05
CA SER A 257 29.49 -1.88 -3.01
C SER A 257 29.38 -0.61 -2.16
N SER A 258 29.77 -0.71 -0.89
CA SER A 258 29.89 0.46 -0.01
C SER A 258 30.95 1.44 -0.50
N THR A 259 30.71 2.73 -0.29
CA THR A 259 31.64 3.83 -0.57
C THR A 259 31.90 4.63 0.71
N ALA A 260 32.53 5.80 0.59
CA ALA A 260 32.63 6.75 1.70
C ALA A 260 31.31 7.47 1.98
N ASP A 261 30.39 7.51 1.00
CA ASP A 261 29.15 8.28 1.06
C ASP A 261 27.93 7.42 1.42
N TYR A 262 27.96 6.10 1.13
CA TYR A 262 26.83 5.20 1.39
C TYR A 262 27.26 3.75 1.62
N GLY A 263 26.45 2.99 2.36
CA GLY A 263 26.65 1.56 2.61
C GLY A 263 26.28 0.66 1.43
N SER A 264 26.56 -0.64 1.51
CA SER A 264 26.18 -1.60 0.46
C SER A 264 24.66 -1.89 0.45
N PHE A 265 24.05 -1.91 -0.73
CA PHE A 265 22.60 -2.13 -0.89
C PHE A 265 22.26 -2.82 -2.21
N TYR A 266 21.13 -3.53 -2.26
CA TYR A 266 20.54 -4.05 -3.49
C TYR A 266 19.97 -2.90 -4.32
N MET A 267 20.46 -2.78 -5.56
CA MET A 267 20.07 -1.74 -6.48
C MET A 267 18.79 -2.14 -7.22
N THR A 268 17.91 -1.18 -7.46
CA THR A 268 16.80 -1.33 -8.39
C THR A 268 17.24 -0.90 -9.81
N TRP A 269 16.42 -1.21 -10.83
CA TRP A 269 16.82 -1.07 -12.23
C TRP A 269 17.23 0.36 -12.59
N THR A 270 16.44 1.32 -12.13
CA THR A 270 16.56 2.77 -12.38
C THR A 270 17.03 3.53 -11.15
N GLY A 271 17.13 2.91 -9.97
CA GLY A 271 17.45 3.63 -8.73
C GLY A 271 16.40 4.69 -8.37
N SER A 272 15.15 4.54 -8.83
CA SER A 272 14.03 5.40 -8.47
C SER A 272 13.63 5.17 -7.01
N LEU A 273 13.53 6.22 -6.21
CA LEU A 273 13.36 6.07 -4.76
C LEU A 273 12.07 5.38 -4.32
N PHE A 274 10.98 5.49 -5.07
CA PHE A 274 9.71 4.83 -4.72
C PHE A 274 9.87 3.31 -4.49
N THR A 275 10.80 2.68 -5.22
CA THR A 275 11.10 1.25 -5.12
C THR A 275 11.66 0.84 -3.75
N TYR A 276 12.28 1.78 -3.03
CA TYR A 276 12.81 1.59 -1.68
C TYR A 276 11.81 2.01 -0.59
N GLN A 277 10.64 2.54 -0.97
CA GLN A 277 9.72 3.21 -0.05
C GLN A 277 8.39 2.47 0.09
N TYR A 278 7.76 2.05 -1.00
CA TYR A 278 6.35 1.61 -0.97
C TYR A 278 6.08 0.48 0.01
N SER A 279 6.90 -0.56 0.03
CA SER A 279 6.71 -1.66 0.99
C SER A 279 6.95 -1.26 2.45
N HIS A 280 7.77 -0.23 2.68
CA HIS A 280 8.10 0.29 4.02
C HIS A 280 7.01 1.18 4.60
N VAL A 281 5.97 1.56 3.85
CA VAL A 281 4.81 2.27 4.41
C VAL A 281 4.09 1.40 5.43
N TRP A 282 3.89 0.14 5.07
CA TRP A 282 3.04 -0.77 5.83
C TRP A 282 3.86 -1.73 6.69
N ILE A 283 4.89 -2.35 6.11
CA ILE A 283 5.67 -3.36 6.81
C ILE A 283 6.82 -2.69 7.55
N ASP A 284 6.86 -2.88 8.87
CA ASP A 284 7.97 -2.44 9.71
C ASP A 284 9.21 -3.30 9.45
N PHE A 285 9.94 -2.99 8.38
CA PHE A 285 11.24 -3.62 8.13
C PHE A 285 12.37 -3.08 9.01
N GLU A 286 12.14 -2.06 9.84
CA GLU A 286 13.15 -1.58 10.81
C GLU A 286 13.34 -2.63 11.91
N SER A 287 12.23 -3.18 12.38
CA SER A 287 12.21 -4.20 13.42
C SER A 287 12.57 -5.61 12.95
N TYR A 288 12.74 -5.84 11.64
CA TYR A 288 12.96 -7.18 11.07
C TYR A 288 14.21 -7.30 10.19
N VAL A 289 14.80 -8.49 10.23
CA VAL A 289 15.80 -8.96 9.26
C VAL A 289 15.30 -10.22 8.57
N ASP A 290 15.73 -10.43 7.33
CA ASP A 290 15.34 -11.63 6.59
C ASP A 290 16.14 -12.88 7.02
N GLN A 291 15.87 -14.02 6.37
CA GLN A 291 16.52 -15.33 6.62
C GLN A 291 18.07 -15.32 6.60
N THR A 292 18.69 -14.29 6.01
CA THR A 292 20.15 -14.13 5.94
C THR A 292 20.70 -13.09 6.92
N GLY A 293 19.86 -12.55 7.81
CA GLY A 293 20.18 -11.43 8.69
C GLY A 293 20.25 -10.09 7.95
N TYR A 294 19.63 -9.96 6.78
CA TYR A 294 19.67 -8.72 6.00
C TYR A 294 18.52 -7.80 6.37
N SER A 295 18.84 -6.55 6.74
CA SER A 295 17.84 -5.52 6.98
C SER A 295 17.47 -4.80 5.69
N TRP A 296 16.21 -4.91 5.27
CA TRP A 296 15.67 -4.14 4.15
C TRP A 296 15.51 -2.67 4.50
N PHE A 297 15.31 -2.31 5.78
CA PHE A 297 15.34 -0.92 6.22
C PHE A 297 16.72 -0.29 6.01
N GLN A 298 17.79 -0.98 6.43
CA GLN A 298 19.16 -0.50 6.19
C GLN A 298 19.50 -0.44 4.70
N ASN A 299 18.92 -1.33 3.87
CA ASN A 299 19.05 -1.26 2.41
C ASN A 299 18.49 0.04 1.86
N SER A 300 17.27 0.41 2.25
CA SER A 300 16.61 1.64 1.81
C SER A 300 17.31 2.89 2.35
N VAL A 301 17.79 2.84 3.59
CA VAL A 301 18.68 3.86 4.17
C VAL A 301 19.92 4.11 3.29
N ASN A 302 20.62 3.03 2.90
CA ASN A 302 21.83 3.14 2.07
C ASN A 302 21.51 3.64 0.65
N ALA A 303 20.34 3.28 0.10
CA ALA A 303 19.89 3.76 -1.19
C ALA A 303 19.56 5.27 -1.17
N VAL A 304 18.96 5.76 -0.07
CA VAL A 304 18.72 7.19 0.14
C VAL A 304 20.04 7.97 0.26
N ASP A 305 21.01 7.46 1.03
CA ASP A 305 22.34 8.06 1.10
C ASP A 305 23.00 8.15 -0.29
N ALA A 306 22.86 7.09 -1.10
CA ALA A 306 23.37 7.07 -2.46
C ALA A 306 22.65 8.09 -3.35
N ALA A 307 21.33 8.26 -3.21
CA ALA A 307 20.57 9.27 -3.96
C ALA A 307 21.00 10.71 -3.60
N ILE A 308 21.24 11.00 -2.32
CA ILE A 308 21.77 12.29 -1.85
C ILE A 308 23.18 12.52 -2.39
N ALA A 309 24.05 11.51 -2.31
CA ALA A 309 25.41 11.58 -2.85
C ALA A 309 25.38 11.83 -4.37
N PHE A 310 24.50 11.15 -5.08
CA PHE A 310 24.31 11.32 -6.51
C PHE A 310 23.83 12.74 -6.84
N ALA A 311 22.84 13.29 -6.12
CA ALA A 311 22.37 14.67 -6.30
C ALA A 311 23.52 15.69 -6.19
N LYS A 312 24.44 15.53 -5.23
CA LYS A 312 25.62 16.40 -5.11
C LYS A 312 26.50 16.39 -6.36
N THR A 313 26.61 15.25 -7.04
CA THR A 313 27.38 15.15 -8.30
C THR A 313 26.71 15.90 -9.47
N GLN A 314 25.41 16.16 -9.39
CA GLN A 314 24.62 16.80 -10.44
C GLN A 314 24.54 18.33 -10.30
N THR A 315 24.97 18.90 -9.16
CA THR A 315 24.89 20.33 -8.85
C THR A 315 25.51 21.26 -9.90
N ALA A 316 26.58 20.82 -10.56
CA ALA A 316 27.23 21.62 -11.61
C ALA A 316 26.51 21.56 -12.97
N THR A 317 25.57 20.61 -13.13
CA THR A 317 24.85 20.34 -14.38
C THR A 317 23.42 20.85 -14.33
N TYR A 318 22.73 20.67 -13.22
CA TYR A 318 21.32 21.05 -13.06
C TYR A 318 21.15 21.97 -11.85
N GLU A 319 20.64 23.18 -12.10
CA GLU A 319 20.43 24.22 -11.07
C GLU A 319 19.52 23.74 -9.92
N GLY A 320 18.54 22.88 -10.23
CA GLY A 320 17.58 22.37 -9.27
C GLY A 320 18.00 21.13 -8.49
N ILE A 321 19.19 20.56 -8.72
CA ILE A 321 19.63 19.32 -8.06
C ILE A 321 20.86 19.59 -7.19
N HIS A 322 20.77 19.33 -5.89
CA HIS A 322 21.86 19.50 -4.91
C HIS A 322 21.54 18.76 -3.59
N GLU A 323 22.35 18.94 -2.54
CA GLU A 323 22.20 18.22 -1.27
C GLU A 323 20.88 18.45 -0.52
N ASN A 324 20.23 19.60 -0.74
CA ASN A 324 18.89 19.91 -0.20
C ASN A 324 17.83 19.88 -1.30
N SER A 325 18.17 19.36 -2.48
CA SER A 325 17.23 19.12 -3.56
C SER A 325 17.60 17.84 -4.29
N TRP A 326 17.14 16.74 -3.72
CA TRP A 326 17.37 15.38 -4.20
C TRP A 326 16.01 14.68 -4.32
N GLY A 327 15.98 13.37 -4.52
CA GLY A 327 14.71 12.63 -4.51
C GLY A 327 14.28 12.08 -5.87
N MET A 328 15.18 12.01 -6.86
CA MET A 328 14.84 11.54 -8.21
C MET A 328 14.13 10.18 -8.18
N SER A 329 12.93 10.15 -8.76
CA SER A 329 12.02 9.00 -8.79
C SER A 329 11.00 9.19 -9.92
N ALA A 330 10.30 8.13 -10.32
CA ALA A 330 9.33 8.13 -11.42
C ALA A 330 8.25 9.21 -11.24
N THR A 331 8.15 10.18 -12.14
CA THR A 331 7.22 11.30 -12.00
C THR A 331 6.98 11.99 -13.34
N ASP A 332 6.15 13.03 -13.36
CA ASP A 332 6.03 13.93 -14.51
C ASP A 332 7.29 14.79 -14.65
N GLY A 333 7.80 14.90 -15.87
CA GLY A 333 8.77 15.90 -16.29
C GLY A 333 8.16 16.90 -17.29
N PRO A 334 8.97 17.84 -17.80
CA PRO A 334 8.54 18.85 -18.77
C PRO A 334 7.82 18.28 -20.01
N ASP A 335 8.24 17.10 -20.46
CA ASP A 335 7.71 16.43 -21.66
C ASP A 335 6.72 15.28 -21.35
N GLY A 336 6.23 15.18 -20.11
CA GLY A 336 5.29 14.15 -19.65
C GLY A 336 5.88 13.16 -18.66
N TYR A 337 5.20 12.05 -18.43
CA TYR A 337 5.59 11.08 -17.41
C TYR A 337 6.87 10.30 -17.80
N VAL A 338 7.86 10.27 -16.92
CA VAL A 338 9.13 9.57 -17.10
C VAL A 338 9.34 8.57 -15.97
N GLY A 339 8.97 7.31 -16.23
CA GLY A 339 9.18 6.19 -15.30
C GLY A 339 10.65 5.96 -14.90
N PRO A 340 11.64 6.12 -15.81
CA PRO A 340 13.04 5.89 -15.48
C PRO A 340 13.76 6.96 -14.63
N TYR A 341 13.10 8.04 -14.20
CA TYR A 341 13.76 9.02 -13.33
C TYR A 341 14.27 8.36 -12.05
N GLY A 342 15.53 8.56 -11.72
CA GLY A 342 16.18 7.90 -10.59
C GLY A 342 17.63 8.33 -10.38
N SER A 343 18.32 7.65 -9.46
CA SER A 343 19.69 8.00 -9.08
C SER A 343 20.66 6.84 -9.27
N GLY A 344 21.92 7.16 -9.57
CA GLY A 344 23.01 6.19 -9.52
C GLY A 344 23.51 5.90 -8.09
N PRO A 345 24.07 4.72 -7.81
CA PRO A 345 24.20 3.57 -8.71
C PRO A 345 22.88 2.82 -8.88
N SER A 346 22.59 2.38 -10.11
CA SER A 346 21.39 1.63 -10.49
C SER A 346 21.77 0.37 -11.28
N ALA A 347 21.08 -0.75 -11.09
CA ALA A 347 21.47 -2.05 -11.65
C ALA A 347 21.55 -2.07 -13.19
N GLY A 348 20.70 -1.30 -13.89
CA GLY A 348 20.70 -1.21 -15.35
C GLY A 348 21.54 -0.07 -15.92
N ASN A 349 22.14 0.77 -15.07
CA ASN A 349 22.57 2.12 -15.45
C ASN A 349 21.50 2.85 -16.29
N ALA A 350 20.22 2.62 -15.94
CA ALA A 350 19.05 2.98 -16.73
C ALA A 350 18.30 4.18 -16.15
N HIS A 351 18.85 4.81 -15.11
CA HIS A 351 18.31 6.04 -14.55
C HIS A 351 18.37 7.17 -15.58
N VAL A 352 17.33 8.01 -15.59
CA VAL A 352 17.27 9.25 -16.36
C VAL A 352 17.35 10.43 -15.40
N VAL A 353 18.08 11.48 -15.80
CA VAL A 353 18.22 12.73 -15.04
C VAL A 353 18.27 13.89 -16.04
N ASP A 354 17.36 14.83 -15.90
CA ASP A 354 17.25 16.03 -16.76
C ASP A 354 17.08 17.33 -15.97
N GLY A 355 17.29 17.27 -14.64
CA GLY A 355 17.03 18.39 -13.73
C GLY A 355 15.69 18.32 -13.00
N THR A 356 14.84 17.33 -13.30
CA THR A 356 13.54 17.14 -12.64
C THR A 356 13.68 16.51 -11.26
N VAL A 357 13.05 17.12 -10.26
CA VAL A 357 13.05 16.68 -8.86
C VAL A 357 11.62 16.57 -8.34
N PRO A 358 11.13 15.36 -8.02
CA PRO A 358 9.87 15.20 -7.30
C PRO A 358 10.04 15.42 -5.79
N ALA A 359 9.07 16.08 -5.15
CA ALA A 359 9.10 16.29 -3.69
C ALA A 359 8.97 14.97 -2.93
N TYR A 360 8.08 14.09 -3.42
CA TYR A 360 7.75 12.85 -2.73
C TYR A 360 8.95 11.92 -2.56
N GLY A 361 9.95 11.98 -3.44
CA GLY A 361 11.12 11.12 -3.33
C GLY A 361 11.91 11.38 -2.05
N ALA A 362 12.13 12.65 -1.70
CA ALA A 362 12.78 12.99 -0.43
C ALA A 362 11.81 12.81 0.76
N ILE A 363 10.56 13.29 0.64
CA ILE A 363 9.58 13.25 1.73
C ILE A 363 9.21 11.81 2.11
N GLY A 364 8.96 10.95 1.13
CA GLY A 364 8.74 9.50 1.33
C GLY A 364 9.94 8.76 1.90
N SER A 365 11.10 9.40 2.03
CA SER A 365 12.30 8.85 2.67
C SER A 365 12.51 9.34 4.10
N ILE A 366 11.57 10.09 4.68
CA ILE A 366 11.72 10.75 5.99
C ILE A 366 12.02 9.79 7.14
N VAL A 367 11.50 8.56 7.10
CA VAL A 367 11.83 7.55 8.13
C VAL A 367 13.28 7.03 8.02
N PHE A 368 13.88 7.09 6.84
CA PHE A 368 15.24 6.61 6.59
C PHE A 368 16.28 7.70 6.90
N ARG A 369 15.99 8.94 6.49
CA ARG A 369 16.88 10.11 6.63
C ARG A 369 16.06 11.36 6.98
N PRO A 370 15.60 11.49 8.23
CA PRO A 370 14.69 12.55 8.60
C PRO A 370 15.30 13.95 8.46
N THR A 371 16.56 14.13 8.86
CA THR A 371 17.23 15.44 8.77
C THR A 371 17.32 15.93 7.33
N GLU A 372 17.76 15.06 6.42
CA GLU A 372 17.95 15.38 5.00
C GLU A 372 16.63 15.51 4.25
N ALA A 373 15.62 14.69 4.59
CA ALA A 373 14.28 14.79 4.02
C ALA A 373 13.58 16.10 4.43
N ILE A 374 13.67 16.48 5.72
CA ILE A 374 13.11 17.74 6.23
C ILE A 374 13.81 18.94 5.57
N ALA A 375 15.14 18.93 5.50
CA ALA A 375 15.89 19.99 4.83
C ALA A 375 15.52 20.13 3.34
N ALA A 376 15.26 19.00 2.67
CA ALA A 376 14.78 19.01 1.29
C ALA A 376 13.37 19.59 1.16
N ALA A 377 12.44 19.19 2.03
CA ALA A 377 11.09 19.75 2.06
C ALA A 377 11.10 21.27 2.32
N GLU A 378 11.90 21.74 3.28
CA GLU A 378 12.06 23.17 3.56
C GLU A 378 12.63 23.93 2.36
N ASN A 379 13.60 23.35 1.65
CA ASN A 379 14.13 23.92 0.42
C ASN A 379 13.08 23.99 -0.70
N TYR A 380 12.33 22.91 -0.93
CA TYR A 380 11.24 22.89 -1.92
C TYR A 380 10.17 23.95 -1.63
N ARG A 381 9.87 24.17 -0.34
CA ARG A 381 8.85 25.13 0.09
C ARG A 381 9.21 26.57 -0.24
N THR A 382 10.49 26.88 -0.50
CA THR A 382 10.91 28.21 -0.98
C THR A 382 10.41 28.53 -2.39
N TYR A 383 9.94 27.53 -3.15
CA TYR A 383 9.33 27.72 -4.46
C TYR A 383 7.81 27.78 -4.37
N ASP A 384 7.24 28.98 -4.29
CA ASP A 384 5.78 29.17 -4.15
C ASP A 384 4.95 28.44 -5.22
N ARG A 385 5.47 28.31 -6.44
CA ARG A 385 4.81 27.61 -7.56
C ARG A 385 4.71 26.09 -7.36
N PHE A 386 5.48 25.53 -6.44
CA PHE A 386 5.54 24.10 -6.15
C PHE A 386 4.58 23.66 -5.04
N TRP A 387 4.02 24.62 -4.30
CA TRP A 387 3.01 24.36 -3.28
C TRP A 387 1.60 24.50 -3.87
N SER A 388 0.65 23.75 -3.31
CA SER A 388 -0.75 23.72 -3.76
C SER A 388 -1.69 23.61 -2.55
N ILE A 389 -3.00 23.50 -2.83
CA ILE A 389 -4.01 23.28 -1.80
C ILE A 389 -3.90 21.91 -1.11
N TYR A 390 -3.19 20.96 -1.72
CA TYR A 390 -2.93 19.63 -1.15
C TYR A 390 -1.42 19.40 -0.90
N GLY A 391 -0.70 20.47 -0.54
CA GLY A 391 0.75 20.43 -0.29
C GLY A 391 1.59 20.47 -1.57
N PHE A 392 2.75 19.81 -1.58
CA PHE A 392 3.64 19.79 -2.75
C PHE A 392 2.98 19.17 -3.99
N LYS A 393 3.28 19.74 -5.16
CA LYS A 393 2.96 19.17 -6.47
C LYS A 393 3.92 18.03 -6.84
N GLY A 394 3.70 17.36 -7.97
CA GLY A 394 4.50 16.21 -8.40
C GLY A 394 6.01 16.47 -8.45
N ALA A 395 6.45 17.42 -9.29
CA ALA A 395 7.86 17.73 -9.47
C ALA A 395 8.11 19.17 -9.96
N TYR A 396 9.39 19.56 -9.95
CA TYR A 396 9.87 20.78 -10.61
C TYR A 396 11.18 20.53 -11.37
N ASN A 397 11.50 21.40 -12.33
CA ASN A 397 12.76 21.40 -13.05
C ASN A 397 13.19 22.85 -13.30
N LEU A 398 14.19 23.34 -12.55
CA LEU A 398 14.67 24.73 -12.70
C LEU A 398 15.52 24.94 -13.95
N SER A 399 16.07 23.87 -14.52
CA SER A 399 16.94 23.94 -15.70
C SER A 399 16.17 24.03 -17.03
N GLU A 400 14.87 23.73 -17.03
CA GLU A 400 14.03 23.71 -18.24
C GLU A 400 13.80 25.11 -18.86
N SER A 401 13.67 26.16 -18.05
CA SER A 401 13.45 27.53 -18.55
C SER A 401 13.92 28.58 -17.56
N THR A 402 13.99 29.85 -17.97
CA THR A 402 14.38 30.98 -17.09
C THR A 402 13.54 31.09 -15.81
N ASN A 403 12.30 30.60 -15.82
CA ASN A 403 11.42 30.62 -14.65
C ASN A 403 11.24 29.23 -14.03
N GLY A 404 11.94 28.21 -14.53
CA GLY A 404 11.72 26.81 -14.18
C GLY A 404 10.35 26.27 -14.63
N TRP A 405 10.28 24.94 -14.70
CA TRP A 405 9.07 24.17 -14.88
C TRP A 405 8.60 23.61 -13.54
N PHE A 406 7.28 23.58 -13.34
CA PHE A 406 6.63 23.02 -12.16
C PHE A 406 5.42 22.24 -12.64
N ALA A 407 5.30 20.99 -12.19
CA ALA A 407 4.20 20.10 -12.55
C ALA A 407 2.85 20.77 -12.31
N SER A 408 1.90 20.58 -13.22
CA SER A 408 0.51 21.00 -12.99
C SER A 408 -0.21 20.04 -12.05
N ASP A 409 0.27 18.81 -11.92
CA ASP A 409 -0.48 17.72 -11.32
C ASP A 409 0.10 17.28 -9.97
N ILE A 410 -0.78 16.72 -9.15
CA ILE A 410 -0.46 15.85 -8.02
C ILE A 410 -0.88 14.44 -8.44
N ILE A 411 -0.01 13.46 -8.23
CA ILE A 411 -0.30 12.04 -8.49
C ILE A 411 -0.60 11.36 -7.15
N GLY A 412 -1.65 10.54 -7.10
CA GLY A 412 -2.14 9.94 -5.85
C GLY A 412 -1.09 9.08 -5.14
N ILE A 413 -0.32 8.27 -5.88
CA ILE A 413 0.74 7.43 -5.29
C ILE A 413 1.90 8.26 -4.72
N ASP A 414 2.26 9.37 -5.38
CA ASP A 414 3.31 10.30 -4.95
C ASP A 414 2.88 11.03 -3.66
N LYS A 415 1.62 11.46 -3.60
CA LYS A 415 1.07 12.08 -2.38
C LYS A 415 0.95 11.07 -1.25
N GLY A 416 0.51 9.85 -1.57
CA GLY A 416 0.28 8.78 -0.62
C GLY A 416 1.56 8.38 0.09
N ILE A 417 2.63 8.12 -0.67
CA ILE A 417 3.92 7.78 -0.08
C ILE A 417 4.46 8.90 0.81
N SER A 418 4.23 10.16 0.43
CA SER A 418 4.66 11.31 1.23
C SER A 418 3.98 11.33 2.59
N ILE A 419 2.63 11.34 2.62
CA ILE A 419 1.90 11.53 3.88
C ILE A 419 1.98 10.32 4.82
N LEU A 420 1.98 9.10 4.27
CA LEU A 420 2.01 7.90 5.10
C LEU A 420 3.38 7.70 5.75
N MET A 421 4.47 8.02 5.04
CA MET A 421 5.82 7.97 5.61
C MET A 421 6.07 9.09 6.60
N ILE A 422 5.47 10.28 6.41
CA ILE A 422 5.46 11.33 7.44
C ILE A 422 4.79 10.80 8.71
N GLU A 423 3.62 10.15 8.62
CA GLU A 423 2.96 9.66 9.83
C GLU A 423 3.77 8.58 10.55
N ASN A 424 4.39 7.64 9.82
CA ASN A 424 5.31 6.69 10.44
C ASN A 424 6.51 7.37 11.09
N TYR A 425 7.03 8.45 10.52
CA TYR A 425 8.03 9.26 11.18
C TYR A 425 7.47 9.92 12.45
N LEU A 426 6.26 10.48 12.41
CA LEU A 426 5.66 11.21 13.52
C LEU A 426 5.34 10.30 14.71
N SER A 427 4.73 9.14 14.50
CA SER A 427 4.24 8.26 15.58
C SER A 427 4.53 6.78 15.37
N GLY A 428 4.78 6.34 14.13
CA GLY A 428 4.87 4.92 13.79
C GLY A 428 3.52 4.19 13.74
N MET A 429 2.40 4.91 13.80
CA MET A 429 1.08 4.29 13.95
C MET A 429 0.69 3.34 12.81
N LEU A 430 1.09 3.60 11.55
CA LEU A 430 0.70 2.72 10.44
C LEU A 430 1.43 1.38 10.52
N TRP A 431 2.71 1.40 10.91
CA TRP A 431 3.44 0.18 11.24
C TRP A 431 2.79 -0.58 12.38
N GLU A 432 2.42 0.10 13.46
CA GLU A 432 1.76 -0.57 14.59
C GLU A 432 0.42 -1.21 14.19
N ILE A 433 -0.43 -0.49 13.45
CA ILE A 433 -1.71 -1.02 12.95
C ILE A 433 -1.45 -2.23 12.03
N PHE A 434 -0.58 -2.08 11.03
CA PHE A 434 -0.42 -3.09 10.00
C PHE A 434 0.25 -4.36 10.51
N MET A 435 1.19 -4.25 11.45
CA MET A 435 1.88 -5.38 12.06
C MET A 435 1.01 -6.15 13.06
N GLU A 436 -0.17 -5.64 13.43
CA GLU A 436 -1.18 -6.39 14.17
C GLU A 436 -2.08 -7.26 13.26
N VAL A 437 -1.98 -7.15 11.93
CA VAL A 437 -2.74 -7.98 11.00
C VAL A 437 -2.11 -9.38 10.95
N PRO A 438 -2.83 -10.46 11.34
CA PRO A 438 -2.25 -11.80 11.47
C PRO A 438 -1.61 -12.33 10.19
N TYR A 439 -2.24 -12.08 9.03
CA TYR A 439 -1.71 -12.52 7.74
C TYR A 439 -0.32 -11.94 7.44
N ILE A 440 -0.02 -10.74 7.93
CA ILE A 440 1.26 -10.08 7.70
C ILE A 440 2.34 -10.71 8.56
N THR A 441 2.05 -10.97 9.84
CA THR A 441 2.98 -11.67 10.73
C THR A 441 3.24 -13.10 10.25
N ASP A 442 2.20 -13.80 9.79
CA ASP A 442 2.29 -15.16 9.24
C ASP A 442 3.13 -15.16 7.95
N GLY A 443 2.94 -14.15 7.09
CA GLY A 443 3.72 -13.97 5.87
C GLY A 443 5.20 -13.71 6.14
N LEU A 444 5.52 -12.87 7.12
CA LEU A 444 6.91 -12.64 7.54
C LEU A 444 7.55 -13.93 8.10
N GLU A 445 6.84 -14.67 8.96
CA GLU A 445 7.30 -15.95 9.48
C GLU A 445 7.53 -16.98 8.35
N ALA A 446 6.59 -17.10 7.41
CA ALA A 446 6.68 -18.01 6.26
C ALA A 446 7.84 -17.66 5.29
N LEU A 447 8.31 -16.41 5.31
CA LEU A 447 9.50 -15.95 4.59
C LEU A 447 10.79 -16.02 5.43
N ASP A 448 10.72 -16.57 6.65
CA ASP A 448 11.81 -16.65 7.62
C ASP A 448 12.40 -15.26 7.98
N PHE A 449 11.55 -14.23 8.07
CA PHE A 449 11.93 -12.97 8.71
C PHE A 449 11.93 -13.12 10.23
N THR A 450 12.89 -12.50 10.90
CA THR A 450 12.97 -12.51 12.37
C THR A 450 13.13 -11.11 12.90
N MET A 451 12.54 -10.85 14.07
CA MET A 451 12.74 -9.60 14.78
C MET A 451 14.22 -9.37 15.11
N VAL A 452 14.65 -8.12 15.03
CA VAL A 452 15.97 -7.69 15.52
C VAL A 452 15.94 -7.77 17.04
N SER A 453 16.92 -8.49 17.61
CA SER A 453 17.04 -8.74 19.06
C SER A 453 17.69 -7.60 19.83
#